data_AF-A0A924EUB0-F1
#
_entry.id   AF-A0A924EUB0-F1
#
_cell.length_a   1.000
_cell.length_b   1.000
_cell.length_c   1.000
_cell.angle_alpha   90.00
_cell.angle_beta   90.00
_cell.angle_gamma   90.00
#
_symmetry.space_group_name_H-M   'P 1'
#
loop_
_entity.id
_entity.type
_entity.pdbx_description
1 polymer ?
#
loop_
_entity_poly.entity_id
_entity_poly.type
_entity_poly.pdbx_seq_one_letter_code
_entity_poly.pdbx_strand_id
1 'polypeptide(L)'
;MNGSSTNGIATSHLAGHARAVPATGSLEFPPGFLWGAATAAYQVEGAAHQDGRRDSIWDTFARVPGAVLDGHDGEVACDQYHRYPADVALMADLNLGSYRFSTSWARVRPDGGAVNPAGLDYYSRLVEELLGRGIKPWLTLYHWDLPQALEDRGGWTNRDTAYLFAEYAVTMHEALGDRVDVWTTLNEPWCSAFLGYTAGIHAPGRQSRHDGLAAAHHLMLGHGLAVQALRSRAPEANLGITLNLDLPDPLDPADAGDVDAARRIDGQVNRIFLDPILGGHYPEDVLADVAPYGLLDQVKDGDLAIISSRIDTLGVNYYHGQAVSSRPAPAPAGGDAPVARPTSTPLPAADNTFSYPRGLPVTAMGWEVQPEGLTRLLVRVHEEYTGPDGVALYVTENGAAYDDGSDPGGFVADDERRDFFDSHLRAVHEAISRGADVRGYFAWSLLDNYEWAWG
;
A
#
# COMPACT_ATOMS: atom_id res chain seq x y z
N MET A 1 -44.73 42.45 50.38
CA MET A 1 -45.03 41.23 49.59
C MET A 1 -43.99 41.14 48.49
N ASN A 2 -43.19 40.07 48.52
CA ASN A 2 -42.47 39.32 47.46
C ASN A 2 -42.09 40.09 46.17
N GLY A 3 -40.87 40.06 45.61
CA GLY A 3 -39.78 39.07 45.59
C GLY A 3 -39.46 38.68 44.13
N SER A 4 -38.19 38.39 43.81
CA SER A 4 -37.66 37.74 42.57
C SER A 4 -37.50 38.67 41.34
N SER A 5 -36.33 39.01 40.76
CA SER A 5 -35.07 38.33 40.32
C SER A 5 -34.99 38.22 38.79
N THR A 6 -33.82 38.57 38.27
CA THR A 6 -33.33 38.66 36.89
C THR A 6 -33.30 37.34 36.11
N ASN A 7 -33.42 37.40 34.77
CA ASN A 7 -32.48 36.77 33.81
C ASN A 7 -32.93 37.00 32.34
N GLY A 8 -32.03 37.56 31.52
CA GLY A 8 -32.22 37.81 30.09
C GLY A 8 -30.91 37.57 29.35
N ILE A 9 -30.80 36.34 28.87
CA ILE A 9 -29.76 35.65 28.11
C ILE A 9 -28.87 36.53 27.20
N ALA A 10 -27.57 36.49 27.45
CA ALA A 10 -26.53 36.89 26.49
C ALA A 10 -26.04 35.64 25.73
N THR A 11 -26.06 35.72 24.40
CA THR A 11 -25.53 34.72 23.48
C THR A 11 -24.00 34.82 23.44
N SER A 12 -23.30 33.84 24.01
CA SER A 12 -21.85 33.69 23.87
C SER A 12 -21.51 32.73 22.73
N HIS A 13 -20.76 33.23 21.75
CA HIS A 13 -20.07 32.42 20.74
C HIS A 13 -19.14 31.40 21.41
N LEU A 14 -19.34 30.11 21.14
CA LEU A 14 -18.39 29.05 21.51
C LEU A 14 -17.47 28.79 20.31
N ALA A 15 -16.27 29.35 20.39
CA ALA A 15 -15.13 28.88 19.64
C ALA A 15 -14.68 27.54 20.26
N GLY A 16 -14.97 26.43 19.57
CA GLY A 16 -14.52 25.11 19.96
C GLY A 16 -13.01 24.99 19.78
N HIS A 17 -12.25 25.29 20.83
CA HIS A 17 -10.87 24.84 20.92
C HIS A 17 -10.90 23.33 21.14
N ALA A 18 -10.26 22.56 20.25
CA ALA A 18 -10.00 21.15 20.46
C ALA A 18 -9.32 20.97 21.82
N ARG A 19 -10.03 20.35 22.76
CA ARG A 19 -9.46 19.95 24.04
C ARG A 19 -8.56 18.76 23.77
N ALA A 20 -7.25 18.95 23.96
CA ALA A 20 -6.31 17.85 24.10
C ALA A 20 -6.84 16.88 25.17
N VAL A 21 -7.05 15.63 24.78
CA VAL A 21 -7.41 14.55 25.71
C VAL A 21 -6.16 14.25 26.54
N PRO A 22 -6.23 14.26 27.89
CA PRO A 22 -5.07 13.89 28.69
C PRO A 22 -4.82 12.39 28.53
N ALA A 23 -3.65 12.00 28.03
CA ALA A 23 -3.20 10.61 28.01
C ALA A 23 -2.73 10.23 29.43
N THR A 24 -3.56 9.50 30.19
CA THR A 24 -3.17 8.98 31.51
C THR A 24 -3.56 7.51 31.70
N GLY A 25 -3.22 6.66 30.73
CA GLY A 25 -3.26 5.20 30.84
C GLY A 25 -2.37 4.54 29.79
N SER A 26 -1.66 3.46 30.16
CA SER A 26 -0.98 2.59 29.20
C SER A 26 -2.01 1.88 28.33
N LEU A 27 -1.81 1.87 27.00
CA LEU A 27 -2.61 1.07 26.08
C LEU A 27 -1.97 -0.31 25.92
N GLU A 28 -2.80 -1.34 25.90
CA GLU A 28 -2.36 -2.73 25.73
C GLU A 28 -3.07 -3.32 24.52
N PHE A 29 -2.29 -3.74 23.52
CA PHE A 29 -2.84 -4.46 22.36
C PHE A 29 -3.23 -5.89 22.74
N PRO A 30 -4.16 -6.52 21.99
CA PRO A 30 -4.57 -7.90 22.26
C PRO A 30 -3.39 -8.88 22.31
N PRO A 31 -3.44 -9.91 23.17
CA PRO A 31 -2.43 -10.96 23.16
C PRO A 31 -2.28 -11.59 21.77
N GLY A 32 -1.05 -11.74 21.31
CA GLY A 32 -0.75 -12.28 19.98
C GLY A 32 -0.83 -11.26 18.84
N PHE A 33 -1.07 -9.97 19.12
CA PHE A 33 -0.93 -8.90 18.14
C PHE A 33 0.48 -8.92 17.54
N LEU A 34 0.57 -8.97 16.22
CA LEU A 34 1.84 -9.13 15.52
C LEU A 34 2.50 -7.78 15.27
N TRP A 35 3.71 -7.62 15.78
CA TRP A 35 4.55 -6.44 15.57
C TRP A 35 5.61 -6.73 14.53
N GLY A 36 5.66 -5.92 13.48
CA GLY A 36 6.67 -6.08 12.43
C GLY A 36 7.09 -4.76 11.80
N ALA A 37 7.99 -4.87 10.83
CA ALA A 37 8.39 -3.82 9.92
C ALA A 37 8.38 -4.36 8.49
N ALA A 38 8.27 -3.47 7.51
CA ALA A 38 8.13 -3.82 6.10
C ALA A 38 9.21 -3.18 5.21
N THR A 39 9.52 -3.85 4.11
CA THR A 39 10.35 -3.36 2.99
C THR A 39 9.86 -3.94 1.64
N ALA A 40 10.41 -3.44 0.53
CA ALA A 40 10.25 -4.02 -0.80
C ALA A 40 11.60 -4.30 -1.46
N ALA A 41 11.68 -5.37 -2.24
CA ALA A 41 12.89 -5.87 -2.87
C ALA A 41 13.67 -4.79 -3.64
N TYR A 42 13.02 -4.10 -4.58
CA TYR A 42 13.70 -3.06 -5.37
C TYR A 42 14.20 -1.89 -4.51
N GLN A 43 13.50 -1.59 -3.42
CA GLN A 43 13.81 -0.44 -2.58
C GLN A 43 15.01 -0.66 -1.66
N VAL A 44 15.32 -1.91 -1.29
CA VAL A 44 16.37 -2.20 -0.30
C VAL A 44 17.47 -3.15 -0.77
N GLU A 45 17.21 -4.04 -1.73
CA GLU A 45 18.15 -5.12 -2.05
C GLU A 45 19.42 -4.62 -2.73
N GLY A 46 19.27 -3.77 -3.74
CA GLY A 46 20.33 -3.49 -4.70
C GLY A 46 20.76 -4.76 -5.45
N ALA A 47 22.06 -4.84 -5.76
CA ALA A 47 22.64 -5.95 -6.52
C ALA A 47 21.87 -6.21 -7.83
N ALA A 48 21.47 -5.13 -8.50
CA ALA A 48 20.50 -5.13 -9.59
C ALA A 48 20.91 -6.03 -10.78
N HIS A 49 22.22 -6.23 -10.99
CA HIS A 49 22.75 -7.03 -12.08
C HIS A 49 23.66 -8.18 -11.62
N GLN A 50 23.50 -8.64 -10.37
CA GLN A 50 24.25 -9.75 -9.81
C GLN A 50 23.46 -11.06 -9.83
N ASP A 51 24.19 -12.19 -9.84
CA ASP A 51 23.63 -13.54 -9.70
C ASP A 51 22.44 -13.83 -10.63
N GLY A 52 22.46 -13.27 -11.84
CA GLY A 52 21.47 -13.54 -12.88
C GLY A 52 20.21 -12.67 -12.85
N ARG A 53 20.06 -11.74 -11.88
CA ARG A 53 18.98 -10.72 -11.93
C ARG A 53 19.10 -9.91 -13.23
N ARG A 54 17.96 -9.58 -13.82
CA ARG A 54 17.82 -8.69 -14.98
C ARG A 54 16.96 -7.49 -14.61
N ASP A 55 16.88 -6.53 -15.52
CA ASP A 55 16.07 -5.32 -15.35
C ASP A 55 14.61 -5.66 -15.02
N SER A 56 14.11 -5.02 -13.98
CA SER A 56 12.69 -4.78 -13.78
C SER A 56 12.25 -3.51 -14.52
N ILE A 57 10.94 -3.24 -14.51
CA ILE A 57 10.38 -1.98 -15.02
C ILE A 57 10.94 -0.77 -14.27
N TRP A 58 11.31 -0.89 -12.99
CA TRP A 58 11.88 0.20 -12.22
C TRP A 58 13.35 0.49 -12.59
N ASP A 59 14.16 -0.53 -12.88
CA ASP A 59 15.53 -0.33 -13.38
C ASP A 59 15.50 0.48 -14.69
N THR A 60 14.56 0.16 -15.58
CA THR A 60 14.38 0.88 -16.85
C THR A 60 13.81 2.27 -16.64
N PHE A 61 12.83 2.42 -15.77
CA PHE A 61 12.19 3.70 -15.49
C PHE A 61 13.14 4.71 -14.82
N ALA A 62 13.96 4.28 -13.87
CA ALA A 62 14.94 5.14 -13.19
C ALA A 62 15.96 5.76 -14.16
N ARG A 63 16.28 5.07 -15.27
CA ARG A 63 17.16 5.57 -16.32
C ARG A 63 16.50 6.62 -17.24
N VAL A 64 15.18 6.82 -17.14
CA VAL A 64 14.48 7.85 -17.91
C VAL A 64 14.75 9.22 -17.29
N PRO A 65 15.33 10.19 -18.04
CA PRO A 65 15.64 11.50 -17.48
C PRO A 65 14.43 12.20 -16.87
N GLY A 66 14.56 12.60 -15.61
CA GLY A 66 13.53 13.31 -14.86
C GLY A 66 12.35 12.45 -14.42
N ALA A 67 12.43 11.12 -14.51
CA ALA A 67 11.41 10.21 -13.98
C ALA A 67 11.53 9.97 -12.47
N VAL A 68 12.75 10.10 -11.93
CA VAL A 68 13.07 10.00 -10.51
C VAL A 68 13.81 11.26 -10.09
N LEU A 69 13.55 11.75 -8.89
CA LEU A 69 14.22 12.91 -8.32
C LEU A 69 15.75 12.69 -8.32
N ASP A 70 16.49 13.72 -8.74
CA ASP A 70 17.95 13.72 -8.87
C ASP A 70 18.57 12.59 -9.71
N GLY A 71 17.75 11.80 -10.42
CA GLY A 71 18.19 10.67 -11.21
C GLY A 71 18.71 9.49 -10.37
N HIS A 72 18.24 9.34 -9.13
CA HIS A 72 18.55 8.16 -8.31
C HIS A 72 18.01 6.87 -8.93
N ASP A 73 18.64 5.74 -8.58
CA ASP A 73 18.26 4.39 -9.01
C ASP A 73 18.40 3.38 -7.87
N GLY A 74 17.87 2.17 -8.10
CA GLY A 74 17.90 1.05 -7.16
C GLY A 74 19.08 0.09 -7.34
N GLU A 75 20.16 0.47 -8.05
CA GLU A 75 21.27 -0.46 -8.35
C GLU A 75 21.96 -0.95 -7.07
N VAL A 76 22.11 -0.06 -6.09
CA VAL A 76 22.70 -0.32 -4.77
C VAL A 76 21.66 -0.28 -3.66
N ALA A 77 20.80 0.74 -3.65
CA ALA A 77 19.81 0.94 -2.58
C ALA A 77 20.44 0.83 -1.17
N CYS A 78 19.86 0.03 -0.27
CA CYS A 78 20.41 -0.25 1.06
C CYS A 78 21.45 -1.38 1.07
N ASP A 79 21.71 -2.02 -0.08
CA ASP A 79 22.61 -3.17 -0.24
C ASP A 79 22.19 -4.39 0.62
N GLN A 80 20.89 -4.53 0.90
CA GLN A 80 20.35 -5.63 1.73
C GLN A 80 20.66 -7.00 1.13
N TYR A 81 20.81 -7.13 -0.19
CA TYR A 81 21.19 -8.40 -0.82
C TYR A 81 22.46 -9.01 -0.20
N HIS A 82 23.43 -8.17 0.18
CA HIS A 82 24.65 -8.58 0.86
C HIS A 82 24.57 -8.43 2.39
N ARG A 83 23.73 -7.53 2.89
CA ARG A 83 23.68 -7.10 4.29
C ARG A 83 22.55 -7.70 5.12
N TYR A 84 21.68 -8.52 4.51
CA TYR A 84 20.53 -9.10 5.21
C TYR A 84 20.84 -9.76 6.56
N PRO A 85 22.02 -10.40 6.83
CA PRO A 85 22.27 -10.95 8.17
C PRO A 85 22.40 -9.87 9.24
N ALA A 86 22.95 -8.70 8.88
CA ALA A 86 23.05 -7.55 9.77
C ALA A 86 21.67 -6.90 9.97
N ASP A 87 20.89 -6.77 8.90
CA ASP A 87 19.53 -6.21 8.98
C ASP A 87 18.62 -7.09 9.83
N VAL A 88 18.68 -8.42 9.68
CA VAL A 88 17.93 -9.36 10.52
C VAL A 88 18.38 -9.31 11.98
N ALA A 89 19.65 -9.04 12.26
CA ALA A 89 20.12 -8.79 13.62
C ALA A 89 19.49 -7.53 14.22
N LEU A 90 19.36 -6.44 13.44
CA LEU A 90 18.66 -5.22 13.87
C LEU A 90 17.18 -5.51 14.16
N MET A 91 16.51 -6.29 13.32
CA MET A 91 15.11 -6.70 13.57
C MET A 91 14.97 -7.47 14.89
N ALA A 92 15.92 -8.33 15.22
CA ALA A 92 15.94 -9.08 16.48
C ALA A 92 16.19 -8.15 17.68
N ASP A 93 17.09 -7.17 17.55
CA ASP A 93 17.35 -6.16 18.58
C ASP A 93 16.14 -5.23 18.82
N LEU A 94 15.37 -4.93 17.76
CA LEU A 94 14.07 -4.24 17.83
C LEU A 94 12.94 -5.13 18.37
N ASN A 95 13.20 -6.43 18.59
CA ASN A 95 12.23 -7.43 19.05
C ASN A 95 11.00 -7.53 18.14
N LEU A 96 11.21 -7.50 16.82
CA LEU A 96 10.13 -7.69 15.85
C LEU A 96 9.66 -9.15 15.84
N GLY A 97 8.34 -9.35 15.84
CA GLY A 97 7.73 -10.68 15.71
C GLY A 97 7.63 -11.15 14.26
N SER A 98 7.68 -10.23 13.30
CA SER A 98 7.61 -10.54 11.87
C SER A 98 8.33 -9.50 11.02
N TYR A 99 8.81 -9.94 9.86
CA TYR A 99 9.35 -9.09 8.82
C TYR A 99 8.57 -9.31 7.53
N ARG A 100 7.94 -8.24 7.04
CA ARG A 100 7.27 -8.23 5.75
C ARG A 100 8.25 -7.78 4.67
N PHE A 101 8.51 -8.63 3.69
CA PHE A 101 9.40 -8.32 2.57
C PHE A 101 8.78 -8.81 1.26
N SER A 102 9.21 -8.25 0.14
CA SER A 102 8.83 -8.78 -1.17
C SER A 102 9.95 -9.61 -1.79
N THR A 103 9.57 -10.47 -2.73
CA THR A 103 10.52 -11.19 -3.58
C THR A 103 10.50 -10.62 -4.98
N SER A 104 11.68 -10.42 -5.57
CA SER A 104 11.83 -9.77 -6.86
C SER A 104 11.59 -10.74 -8.00
N TRP A 105 10.53 -10.48 -8.78
CA TRP A 105 10.23 -11.30 -9.94
C TRP A 105 11.38 -11.22 -10.97
N ALA A 106 11.94 -10.02 -11.18
CA ALA A 106 13.10 -9.81 -12.05
C ALA A 106 14.37 -10.55 -11.60
N ARG A 107 14.50 -10.90 -10.31
CA ARG A 107 15.59 -11.74 -9.77
C ARG A 107 15.30 -13.22 -9.92
N VAL A 108 14.09 -13.67 -9.60
CA VAL A 108 13.74 -15.09 -9.52
C VAL A 108 13.43 -15.69 -10.90
N ARG A 109 12.74 -14.95 -11.77
CA ARG A 109 12.49 -15.33 -13.16
C ARG A 109 12.92 -14.18 -14.08
N PRO A 110 14.24 -13.96 -14.25
CA PRO A 110 14.74 -12.89 -15.10
C PRO A 110 14.15 -12.98 -16.51
N ASP A 111 13.76 -11.82 -17.07
CA ASP A 111 13.05 -11.67 -18.35
C ASP A 111 11.70 -12.43 -18.43
N GLY A 112 11.14 -12.85 -17.28
CA GLY A 112 9.98 -13.74 -17.21
C GLY A 112 10.28 -15.19 -17.64
N GLY A 113 11.57 -15.55 -17.72
CA GLY A 113 12.06 -16.81 -18.28
C GLY A 113 12.14 -17.96 -17.27
N ALA A 114 13.22 -18.75 -17.39
CA ALA A 114 13.49 -19.85 -16.48
C ALA A 114 13.79 -19.36 -15.06
N VAL A 115 13.56 -20.22 -14.07
CA VAL A 115 13.92 -19.96 -12.68
C VAL A 115 15.42 -19.73 -12.56
N ASN A 116 15.81 -18.69 -11.82
CA ASN A 116 17.18 -18.40 -11.43
C ASN A 116 17.47 -19.00 -10.04
N PRO A 117 18.26 -20.09 -9.95
CA PRO A 117 18.53 -20.74 -8.67
C PRO A 117 19.23 -19.84 -7.65
N ALA A 118 20.11 -18.93 -8.10
CA ALA A 118 20.81 -18.02 -7.20
C ALA A 118 19.87 -16.96 -6.61
N GLY A 119 18.90 -16.50 -7.40
CA GLY A 119 17.82 -15.63 -6.92
C GLY A 119 16.96 -16.29 -5.85
N LEU A 120 16.58 -17.56 -6.04
CA LEU A 120 15.85 -18.33 -5.03
C LEU A 120 16.69 -18.60 -3.78
N ASP A 121 17.98 -18.91 -3.94
CA ASP A 121 18.91 -19.16 -2.83
C ASP A 121 19.00 -17.96 -1.88
N TYR A 122 19.07 -16.73 -2.43
CA TYR A 122 19.04 -15.52 -1.61
C TYR A 122 17.81 -15.47 -0.69
N TYR A 123 16.60 -15.65 -1.23
CA TYR A 123 15.39 -15.62 -0.42
C TYR A 123 15.29 -16.80 0.55
N SER A 124 15.79 -17.98 0.18
CA SER A 124 15.88 -19.13 1.11
C SER A 124 16.76 -18.80 2.30
N ARG A 125 17.94 -18.20 2.07
CA ARG A 125 18.87 -17.79 3.13
C ARG A 125 18.31 -16.65 4.00
N LEU A 126 17.60 -15.70 3.41
CA LEU A 126 16.90 -14.65 4.17
C LEU A 126 15.85 -15.25 5.09
N VAL A 127 15.00 -16.16 4.58
CA VAL A 127 13.98 -16.87 5.38
C VAL A 127 14.63 -17.69 6.49
N GLU A 128 15.73 -18.39 6.23
CA GLU A 128 16.47 -19.14 7.25
C GLU A 128 17.03 -18.24 8.35
N GLU A 129 17.60 -17.09 8.00
CA GLU A 129 18.13 -16.14 8.99
C GLU A 129 17.00 -15.55 9.86
N LEU A 130 15.86 -15.17 9.27
CA LEU A 130 14.68 -14.68 9.99
C LEU A 130 14.18 -15.72 11.00
N LEU A 131 13.94 -16.95 10.54
CA LEU A 131 13.47 -18.05 11.40
C LEU A 131 14.49 -18.42 12.47
N GLY A 132 15.79 -18.34 12.17
CA GLY A 132 16.89 -18.53 13.11
C GLY A 132 16.88 -17.52 14.27
N ARG A 133 16.28 -16.35 14.06
CA ARG A 133 16.05 -15.31 15.09
C ARG A 133 14.63 -15.30 15.66
N GLY A 134 13.78 -16.25 15.27
CA GLY A 134 12.38 -16.33 15.72
C GLY A 134 11.47 -15.26 15.10
N ILE A 135 11.89 -14.64 13.99
CA ILE A 135 11.13 -13.62 13.26
C ILE A 135 10.32 -14.33 12.17
N LYS A 136 9.00 -14.13 12.16
CA LYS A 136 8.13 -14.76 11.16
C LYS A 136 8.26 -14.07 9.80
N PRO A 137 8.59 -14.79 8.71
CA PRO A 137 8.59 -14.23 7.37
C PRO A 137 7.16 -13.97 6.90
N TRP A 138 6.90 -12.76 6.39
CA TRP A 138 5.64 -12.39 5.74
C TRP A 138 5.94 -11.96 4.30
N LEU A 139 5.69 -12.85 3.34
CA LEU A 139 6.20 -12.69 1.99
C LEU A 139 5.19 -11.99 1.08
N THR A 140 5.63 -10.99 0.34
CA THR A 140 4.88 -10.35 -0.76
C THR A 140 5.44 -10.80 -2.12
N LEU A 141 4.61 -11.39 -2.96
CA LEU A 141 5.05 -11.93 -4.25
C LEU A 141 5.34 -10.82 -5.26
N TYR A 142 4.47 -9.81 -5.37
CA TYR A 142 4.66 -8.70 -6.29
C TYR A 142 4.64 -7.36 -5.57
N HIS A 143 5.78 -6.67 -5.63
CA HIS A 143 5.94 -5.29 -5.17
C HIS A 143 6.62 -4.47 -6.29
N TRP A 144 5.94 -4.46 -7.44
CA TRP A 144 6.12 -3.52 -8.56
C TRP A 144 7.33 -3.74 -9.47
N ASP A 145 8.13 -4.76 -9.24
CA ASP A 145 9.36 -5.04 -9.99
C ASP A 145 9.17 -6.11 -11.08
N LEU A 146 8.14 -5.94 -11.91
CA LEU A 146 7.89 -6.75 -13.11
C LEU A 146 9.16 -6.81 -13.98
N PRO A 147 9.61 -7.99 -14.47
CA PRO A 147 10.71 -8.06 -15.43
C PRO A 147 10.44 -7.19 -16.67
N GLN A 148 11.39 -6.35 -17.07
CA GLN A 148 11.19 -5.41 -18.18
C GLN A 148 10.79 -6.12 -19.49
N ALA A 149 11.35 -7.31 -19.76
CA ALA A 149 11.01 -8.09 -20.95
C ALA A 149 9.52 -8.50 -21.01
N LEU A 150 8.80 -8.53 -19.88
CA LEU A 150 7.35 -8.72 -19.86
C LEU A 150 6.61 -7.42 -20.18
N GLU A 151 7.08 -6.26 -19.70
CA GLU A 151 6.54 -4.95 -20.12
C GLU A 151 6.73 -4.70 -21.62
N ASP A 152 7.85 -5.11 -22.20
CA ASP A 152 8.11 -5.01 -23.65
C ASP A 152 7.07 -5.80 -24.48
N ARG A 153 6.39 -6.78 -23.86
CA ARG A 153 5.29 -7.57 -24.42
C ARG A 153 3.91 -7.07 -23.99
N GLY A 154 3.83 -5.90 -23.39
CA GLY A 154 2.62 -5.22 -22.91
C GLY A 154 2.42 -5.23 -21.40
N GLY A 155 3.26 -5.93 -20.63
CA GLY A 155 3.21 -5.98 -19.16
C GLY A 155 1.82 -6.27 -18.63
N TRP A 156 1.34 -5.48 -17.67
CA TRP A 156 0.01 -5.70 -17.08
C TRP A 156 -1.15 -5.35 -18.01
N THR A 157 -0.92 -4.66 -19.13
CA THR A 157 -1.96 -4.54 -20.18
C THR A 157 -2.14 -5.83 -20.97
N ASN A 158 -1.13 -6.72 -20.94
CA ASN A 158 -1.22 -8.04 -21.52
C ASN A 158 -1.74 -9.06 -20.49
N ARG A 159 -2.89 -9.65 -20.80
CA ARG A 159 -3.55 -10.66 -19.96
C ARG A 159 -2.64 -11.85 -19.60
N ASP A 160 -1.73 -12.25 -20.50
CA ASP A 160 -0.82 -13.38 -20.26
C ASP A 160 0.05 -13.18 -19.01
N THR A 161 0.33 -11.92 -18.64
CA THR A 161 1.10 -11.57 -17.44
C THR A 161 0.43 -12.05 -16.16
N ALA A 162 -0.91 -12.09 -16.09
CA ALA A 162 -1.64 -12.63 -14.95
C ALA A 162 -1.37 -14.14 -14.73
N TYR A 163 -1.27 -14.89 -15.82
CA TYR A 163 -0.96 -16.33 -15.76
C TYR A 163 0.50 -16.58 -15.42
N LEU A 164 1.42 -15.79 -16.00
CA LEU A 164 2.85 -15.84 -15.66
C LEU A 164 3.10 -15.49 -14.19
N PHE A 165 2.32 -14.55 -13.63
CA PHE A 165 2.39 -14.22 -12.21
C PHE A 165 1.96 -15.40 -11.34
N ALA A 166 0.89 -16.12 -11.70
CA ALA A 166 0.48 -17.32 -10.98
C ALA A 166 1.54 -18.44 -11.04
N GLU A 167 2.23 -18.61 -12.19
CA GLU A 167 3.38 -19.53 -12.28
C GLU A 167 4.56 -19.11 -11.38
N TYR A 168 4.84 -17.80 -11.33
CA TYR A 168 5.85 -17.25 -10.43
C TYR A 168 5.47 -17.46 -8.96
N ALA A 169 4.21 -17.26 -8.58
CA ALA A 169 3.71 -17.55 -7.25
C ALA A 169 3.93 -19.02 -6.86
N VAL A 170 3.63 -19.96 -7.77
CA VAL A 170 3.90 -21.39 -7.56
C VAL A 170 5.39 -21.67 -7.41
N THR A 171 6.25 -21.05 -8.22
CA THR A 171 7.71 -21.18 -8.12
C THR A 171 8.22 -20.81 -6.73
N MET A 172 7.75 -19.66 -6.21
CA MET A 172 8.15 -19.18 -4.89
C MET A 172 7.65 -20.10 -3.77
N HIS A 173 6.41 -20.58 -3.88
CA HIS A 173 5.85 -21.51 -2.90
C HIS A 173 6.55 -22.87 -2.93
N GLU A 174 6.93 -23.40 -4.09
CA GLU A 174 7.71 -24.64 -4.16
C GLU A 174 9.08 -24.51 -3.50
N ALA A 175 9.66 -23.31 -3.47
CA ALA A 175 10.96 -23.05 -2.84
C ALA A 175 10.88 -22.75 -1.34
N LEU A 176 9.84 -22.06 -0.87
CA LEU A 176 9.78 -21.49 0.49
C LEU A 176 8.53 -21.88 1.29
N GLY A 177 7.55 -22.56 0.68
CA GLY A 177 6.26 -22.91 1.30
C GLY A 177 6.35 -23.91 2.45
N ASP A 178 7.51 -24.52 2.68
CA ASP A 178 7.79 -25.33 3.87
C ASP A 178 8.11 -24.49 5.12
N ARG A 179 8.39 -23.20 4.95
CA ARG A 179 8.91 -22.29 5.98
C ARG A 179 8.19 -20.94 6.05
N VAL A 180 7.45 -20.57 5.01
CA VAL A 180 6.68 -19.33 4.94
C VAL A 180 5.19 -19.65 4.98
N ASP A 181 4.52 -19.14 6.02
CA ASP A 181 3.10 -19.41 6.25
C ASP A 181 2.17 -18.31 5.71
N VAL A 182 2.68 -17.09 5.53
CA VAL A 182 1.88 -15.91 5.12
C VAL A 182 2.34 -15.38 3.77
N TRP A 183 1.41 -15.36 2.81
CA TRP A 183 1.65 -15.02 1.42
C TRP A 183 0.72 -13.89 0.98
N THR A 184 1.30 -12.71 0.78
CA THR A 184 0.66 -11.59 0.12
C THR A 184 0.92 -11.69 -1.38
N THR A 185 -0.13 -11.71 -2.18
CA THR A 185 -0.03 -11.75 -3.65
C THR A 185 0.54 -10.44 -4.21
N LEU A 186 -0.20 -9.35 -4.07
CA LEU A 186 0.16 -8.03 -4.59
C LEU A 186 0.26 -7.03 -3.46
N ASN A 187 1.25 -6.13 -3.54
CA ASN A 187 1.22 -4.85 -2.86
C ASN A 187 0.58 -3.80 -3.76
N GLU A 188 -0.44 -3.10 -3.26
CA GLU A 188 -0.96 -1.85 -3.83
C GLU A 188 -1.18 -1.91 -5.35
N PRO A 189 -2.13 -2.75 -5.82
CA PRO A 189 -2.43 -2.85 -7.24
C PRO A 189 -2.90 -1.51 -7.84
N TRP A 190 -3.46 -0.59 -7.02
CA TRP A 190 -3.76 0.78 -7.42
C TRP A 190 -2.51 1.53 -7.90
N CYS A 191 -1.41 1.47 -7.15
CA CYS A 191 -0.15 2.13 -7.52
C CYS A 191 0.41 1.54 -8.81
N SER A 192 0.51 0.21 -8.90
CA SER A 192 1.00 -0.48 -10.10
C SER A 192 0.18 -0.19 -11.36
N ALA A 193 -1.14 -0.09 -11.23
CA ALA A 193 -2.03 0.18 -12.35
C ALA A 193 -2.08 1.67 -12.70
N PHE A 194 -2.44 2.52 -11.74
CA PHE A 194 -2.84 3.89 -12.02
C PHE A 194 -1.69 4.89 -11.92
N LEU A 195 -0.78 4.75 -10.96
CA LEU A 195 0.47 5.54 -11.00
C LEU A 195 1.37 5.06 -12.16
N GLY A 196 1.40 3.75 -12.42
CA GLY A 196 2.25 3.14 -13.46
C GLY A 196 1.77 3.32 -14.90
N TYR A 197 0.47 3.12 -15.17
CA TYR A 197 -0.08 3.12 -16.53
C TYR A 197 -1.03 4.28 -16.85
N THR A 198 -1.64 4.95 -15.86
CA THR A 198 -2.51 6.13 -16.09
C THR A 198 -1.74 7.45 -15.97
N ALA A 199 -1.03 7.66 -14.86
CA ALA A 199 -0.34 8.90 -14.55
C ALA A 199 1.09 8.96 -15.10
N GLY A 200 1.73 7.80 -15.18
CA GLY A 200 3.14 7.65 -15.48
C GLY A 200 4.06 8.23 -14.40
N ILE A 201 3.61 8.32 -13.16
CA ILE A 201 4.43 8.72 -11.99
C ILE A 201 5.35 7.57 -11.60
N HIS A 202 4.84 6.33 -11.64
CA HIS A 202 5.60 5.12 -11.37
C HIS A 202 5.96 4.38 -12.66
N ALA A 203 6.89 3.43 -12.56
CA ALA A 203 7.18 2.49 -13.64
C ALA A 203 5.91 1.74 -14.07
N PRO A 204 5.70 1.47 -15.37
CA PRO A 204 6.60 1.74 -16.50
C PRO A 204 6.51 3.17 -17.08
N GLY A 205 5.78 4.07 -16.42
CA GLY A 205 5.67 5.47 -16.83
C GLY A 205 4.64 5.73 -17.94
N ARG A 206 3.67 4.83 -18.17
CA ARG A 206 2.68 5.00 -19.24
C ARG A 206 1.59 5.99 -18.83
N GLN A 207 0.99 6.64 -19.82
CA GLN A 207 -0.05 7.67 -19.63
C GLN A 207 -1.29 7.36 -20.46
N SER A 208 -2.03 6.35 -20.05
CA SER A 208 -3.22 5.84 -20.74
C SER A 208 -4.23 5.28 -19.74
N ARG A 209 -5.41 5.91 -19.68
CA ARG A 209 -6.52 5.47 -18.81
C ARG A 209 -6.99 4.06 -19.13
N HIS A 210 -7.02 3.73 -20.42
CA HIS A 210 -7.35 2.39 -20.89
C HIS A 210 -6.33 1.37 -20.38
N ASP A 211 -5.04 1.69 -20.49
CA ASP A 211 -3.96 0.80 -20.04
C ASP A 211 -3.97 0.63 -18.52
N GLY A 212 -4.25 1.71 -17.77
CA GLY A 212 -4.45 1.66 -16.33
C GLY A 212 -5.58 0.73 -15.92
N LEU A 213 -6.72 0.80 -16.59
CA LEU A 213 -7.86 -0.09 -16.29
C LEU A 213 -7.59 -1.54 -16.71
N ALA A 214 -6.88 -1.77 -17.82
CA ALA A 214 -6.42 -3.10 -18.22
C ALA A 214 -5.45 -3.69 -17.21
N ALA A 215 -4.46 -2.90 -16.76
CA ALA A 215 -3.53 -3.30 -15.72
C ALA A 215 -4.25 -3.62 -14.41
N ALA A 216 -5.19 -2.78 -13.97
CA ALA A 216 -5.99 -3.01 -12.77
C ALA A 216 -6.74 -4.35 -12.85
N HIS A 217 -7.40 -4.65 -13.96
CA HIS A 217 -8.11 -5.92 -14.13
C HIS A 217 -7.16 -7.13 -14.15
N HIS A 218 -6.05 -7.06 -14.88
CA HIS A 218 -5.13 -8.20 -15.00
C HIS A 218 -4.29 -8.45 -13.75
N LEU A 219 -3.94 -7.40 -12.99
CA LEU A 219 -3.36 -7.55 -11.64
C LEU A 219 -4.32 -8.35 -10.76
N MET A 220 -5.59 -7.96 -10.73
CA MET A 220 -6.63 -8.61 -9.95
C MET A 220 -6.86 -10.07 -10.38
N LEU A 221 -6.88 -10.32 -11.69
CA LEU A 221 -6.93 -11.68 -12.22
C LEU A 221 -5.70 -12.50 -11.77
N GLY A 222 -4.50 -11.91 -11.82
CA GLY A 222 -3.26 -12.51 -11.34
C GLY A 222 -3.31 -12.86 -9.86
N HIS A 223 -3.86 -11.96 -9.03
CA HIS A 223 -4.16 -12.22 -7.62
C HIS A 223 -5.01 -13.48 -7.45
N GLY A 224 -6.18 -13.53 -8.10
CA GLY A 224 -7.10 -14.66 -7.99
C GLY A 224 -6.48 -15.98 -8.47
N LEU A 225 -5.77 -15.96 -9.60
CA LEU A 225 -5.06 -17.13 -10.12
C LEU A 225 -3.97 -17.63 -9.17
N ALA A 226 -3.20 -16.72 -8.58
CA ALA A 226 -2.19 -17.06 -7.57
C ALA A 226 -2.84 -17.67 -6.31
N VAL A 227 -3.91 -17.07 -5.80
CA VAL A 227 -4.66 -17.59 -4.64
C VAL A 227 -5.14 -19.02 -4.91
N GLN A 228 -5.76 -19.28 -6.08
CA GLN A 228 -6.23 -20.62 -6.43
C GLN A 228 -5.07 -21.63 -6.53
N ALA A 229 -3.97 -21.24 -7.18
CA ALA A 229 -2.82 -22.11 -7.38
C ALA A 229 -2.09 -22.45 -6.07
N LEU A 230 -2.00 -21.48 -5.15
CA LEU A 230 -1.40 -21.68 -3.83
C LEU A 230 -2.33 -22.49 -2.92
N ARG A 231 -3.62 -22.16 -2.85
CA ARG A 231 -4.59 -22.89 -2.01
C ARG A 231 -4.67 -24.37 -2.38
N SER A 232 -4.55 -24.73 -3.67
CA SER A 232 -4.56 -26.13 -4.09
C SER A 232 -3.31 -26.92 -3.64
N ARG A 233 -2.22 -26.23 -3.30
CA ARG A 233 -0.92 -26.82 -2.91
C ARG A 233 -0.71 -26.77 -1.40
N ALA A 234 -1.12 -25.68 -0.77
CA ALA A 234 -1.08 -25.48 0.67
C ALA A 234 -2.44 -24.98 1.17
N PRO A 235 -3.37 -25.89 1.47
CA PRO A 235 -4.71 -25.55 1.95
C PRO A 235 -4.70 -24.67 3.20
N GLU A 236 -3.68 -24.83 4.05
CA GLU A 236 -3.52 -24.14 5.33
C GLU A 236 -2.70 -22.84 5.26
N ALA A 237 -2.14 -22.48 4.10
CA ALA A 237 -1.38 -21.25 3.95
C ALA A 237 -2.30 -20.04 4.20
N ASN A 238 -1.80 -19.01 4.88
CA ASN A 238 -2.50 -17.74 4.99
C ASN A 238 -2.25 -16.94 3.70
N LEU A 239 -3.30 -16.80 2.90
CA LEU A 239 -3.24 -16.12 1.61
C LEU A 239 -3.96 -14.76 1.68
N GLY A 240 -3.31 -13.73 1.17
CA GLY A 240 -3.85 -12.38 1.21
C GLY A 240 -3.39 -11.47 0.08
N ILE A 241 -3.83 -10.23 0.18
CA ILE A 241 -3.45 -9.10 -0.69
C ILE A 241 -3.35 -7.85 0.18
N THR A 242 -2.47 -6.92 -0.21
CA THR A 242 -2.33 -5.63 0.45
C THR A 242 -2.86 -4.52 -0.45
N LEU A 243 -3.73 -3.67 0.09
CA LEU A 243 -4.30 -2.52 -0.62
C LEU A 243 -3.92 -1.23 0.10
N ASN A 244 -3.44 -0.24 -0.66
CA ASN A 244 -3.46 1.15 -0.21
C ASN A 244 -4.89 1.66 -0.28
N LEU A 245 -5.42 2.05 0.87
CA LEU A 245 -6.78 2.52 0.98
C LEU A 245 -6.79 3.93 1.53
N ASP A 246 -7.71 4.72 1.00
CA ASP A 246 -7.86 6.13 1.29
C ASP A 246 -9.22 6.41 1.94
N LEU A 247 -9.33 7.56 2.60
CA LEU A 247 -10.55 8.05 3.21
C LEU A 247 -10.87 9.46 2.65
N PRO A 248 -11.47 9.54 1.45
CA PRO A 248 -11.83 10.81 0.85
C PRO A 248 -13.05 11.40 1.55
N ASP A 249 -12.85 12.47 2.31
CA ASP A 249 -13.89 13.24 2.96
C ASP A 249 -14.38 14.37 2.04
N PRO A 250 -15.68 14.53 1.76
CA PRO A 250 -16.17 15.69 1.03
C PRO A 250 -15.87 16.97 1.83
N LEU A 251 -15.29 17.98 1.17
CA LEU A 251 -14.93 19.26 1.79
C LEU A 251 -16.15 19.92 2.47
N ASP A 252 -17.28 19.93 1.76
CA ASP A 252 -18.59 20.26 2.32
C ASP A 252 -19.56 19.07 2.09
N PRO A 253 -19.94 18.32 3.14
CA PRO A 253 -20.88 17.20 3.00
C PRO A 253 -22.30 17.62 2.61
N ALA A 254 -22.63 18.92 2.64
CA ALA A 254 -23.89 19.45 2.13
C ALA A 254 -23.82 19.83 0.63
N ASP A 255 -22.63 19.88 0.03
CA ASP A 255 -22.44 20.17 -1.39
C ASP A 255 -22.43 18.87 -2.21
N ALA A 256 -23.34 18.77 -3.18
CA ALA A 256 -23.49 17.56 -3.99
C ALA A 256 -22.28 17.27 -4.89
N GLY A 257 -21.53 18.30 -5.31
CA GLY A 257 -20.33 18.13 -6.10
C GLY A 257 -19.17 17.59 -5.26
N ASP A 258 -19.02 18.07 -4.03
CA ASP A 258 -17.98 17.59 -3.10
C ASP A 258 -18.27 16.13 -2.67
N VAL A 259 -19.55 15.77 -2.49
CA VAL A 259 -19.98 14.38 -2.26
C VAL A 259 -19.69 13.48 -3.47
N ASP A 260 -19.97 13.93 -4.70
CA ASP A 260 -19.62 13.14 -5.90
C ASP A 260 -18.09 13.02 -6.08
N ALA A 261 -17.32 14.05 -5.75
CA ALA A 261 -15.87 14.00 -5.79
C ALA A 261 -15.31 12.93 -4.83
N ALA A 262 -15.81 12.90 -3.59
CA ALA A 262 -15.47 11.86 -2.62
C ALA A 262 -15.86 10.47 -3.10
N ARG A 263 -17.07 10.31 -3.66
CA ARG A 263 -17.55 9.03 -4.24
C ARG A 263 -16.64 8.55 -5.38
N ARG A 264 -16.22 9.44 -6.28
CA ARG A 264 -15.34 9.13 -7.43
C ARG A 264 -13.96 8.66 -6.98
N ILE A 265 -13.37 9.32 -6.00
CA ILE A 265 -12.06 8.94 -5.44
C ILE A 265 -12.19 7.62 -4.69
N ASP A 266 -13.18 7.47 -3.82
CA ASP A 266 -13.43 6.21 -3.11
C ASP A 266 -13.67 5.04 -4.07
N GLY A 267 -14.41 5.28 -5.14
CA GLY A 267 -14.67 4.31 -6.19
C GLY A 267 -13.40 3.83 -6.91
N GLN A 268 -12.50 4.76 -7.26
CA GLN A 268 -11.31 4.48 -8.06
C GLN A 268 -10.06 4.14 -7.24
N VAL A 269 -10.04 4.46 -5.94
CA VAL A 269 -8.96 4.10 -5.02
C VAL A 269 -9.28 2.82 -4.27
N ASN A 270 -10.48 2.73 -3.69
CA ASN A 270 -10.86 1.65 -2.78
C ASN A 270 -11.71 0.58 -3.47
N ARG A 271 -12.92 0.95 -3.91
CA ARG A 271 -13.99 -0.01 -4.26
C ARG A 271 -13.73 -0.76 -5.57
N ILE A 272 -12.98 -0.18 -6.51
CA ILE A 272 -12.57 -0.89 -7.74
C ILE A 272 -11.66 -2.09 -7.45
N PHE A 273 -11.05 -2.17 -6.26
CA PHE A 273 -10.27 -3.31 -5.79
C PHE A 273 -11.01 -4.13 -4.72
N LEU A 274 -11.60 -3.49 -3.71
CA LEU A 274 -12.31 -4.20 -2.63
C LEU A 274 -13.50 -5.03 -3.14
N ASP A 275 -14.40 -4.43 -3.92
CA ASP A 275 -15.62 -5.09 -4.39
C ASP A 275 -15.34 -6.33 -5.26
N PRO A 276 -14.39 -6.34 -6.21
CA PRO A 276 -14.13 -7.58 -6.96
C PRO A 276 -13.42 -8.66 -6.13
N ILE A 277 -12.61 -8.32 -5.12
CA ILE A 277 -11.93 -9.31 -4.25
C ILE A 277 -12.93 -9.97 -3.28
N LEU A 278 -13.76 -9.16 -2.64
CA LEU A 278 -14.60 -9.60 -1.51
C LEU A 278 -16.08 -9.71 -1.88
N GLY A 279 -16.53 -9.05 -2.94
CA GLY A 279 -17.90 -9.11 -3.45
C GLY A 279 -18.06 -9.81 -4.81
N GLY A 280 -16.97 -10.06 -5.55
CA GLY A 280 -17.01 -10.71 -6.86
C GLY A 280 -17.69 -9.89 -7.96
N HIS A 281 -17.74 -8.57 -7.83
CA HIS A 281 -18.25 -7.66 -8.86
C HIS A 281 -17.49 -6.33 -8.84
N TYR A 282 -17.53 -5.59 -9.96
CA TYR A 282 -17.15 -4.18 -9.93
C TYR A 282 -18.32 -3.31 -9.44
N PRO A 283 -18.06 -2.15 -8.81
CA PRO A 283 -19.13 -1.24 -8.39
C PRO A 283 -19.83 -0.61 -9.61
N GLU A 284 -21.17 -0.58 -9.63
CA GLU A 284 -21.94 -0.09 -10.79
C GLU A 284 -21.67 1.38 -11.12
N ASP A 285 -21.51 2.23 -10.10
CA ASP A 285 -21.22 3.65 -10.27
C ASP A 285 -19.80 3.87 -10.82
N VAL A 286 -18.84 3.05 -10.40
CA VAL A 286 -17.48 3.04 -10.95
C VAL A 286 -17.47 2.58 -12.40
N LEU A 287 -18.21 1.52 -12.73
CA LEU A 287 -18.36 1.05 -14.12
C LEU A 287 -18.94 2.15 -15.03
N ALA A 288 -19.93 2.90 -14.54
CA ALA A 288 -20.50 4.02 -15.27
C ALA A 288 -19.48 5.14 -15.50
N ASP A 289 -18.69 5.48 -14.48
CA ASP A 289 -17.66 6.51 -14.56
C ASP A 289 -16.53 6.15 -15.54
N VAL A 290 -16.09 4.89 -15.55
CA VAL A 290 -14.96 4.43 -16.38
C VAL A 290 -15.37 3.85 -17.73
N ALA A 291 -16.67 3.81 -18.05
CA ALA A 291 -17.19 3.26 -19.31
C ALA A 291 -16.49 3.81 -20.57
N PRO A 292 -16.13 5.12 -20.67
CA PRO A 292 -15.40 5.65 -21.83
C PRO A 292 -13.98 5.10 -22.02
N TYR A 293 -13.43 4.42 -21.02
CA TYR A 293 -12.02 3.98 -20.99
C TYR A 293 -11.85 2.45 -21.05
N GLY A 294 -12.93 1.69 -21.17
CA GLY A 294 -12.87 0.28 -21.61
C GLY A 294 -12.51 -0.75 -20.54
N LEU A 295 -12.84 -0.54 -19.25
CA LEU A 295 -12.63 -1.58 -18.22
C LEU A 295 -13.33 -2.90 -18.58
N LEU A 296 -14.59 -2.83 -19.00
CA LEU A 296 -15.37 -4.02 -19.34
C LEU A 296 -14.85 -4.76 -20.58
N ASP A 297 -14.05 -4.10 -21.42
CA ASP A 297 -13.42 -4.75 -22.59
C ASP A 297 -12.35 -5.78 -22.17
N GLN A 298 -11.87 -5.67 -20.93
CA GLN A 298 -10.82 -6.53 -20.36
C GLN A 298 -11.40 -7.73 -19.62
N VAL A 299 -12.66 -7.62 -19.16
CA VAL A 299 -13.33 -8.62 -18.33
C VAL A 299 -13.84 -9.75 -19.21
N LYS A 300 -13.45 -10.99 -18.88
CA LYS A 300 -13.99 -12.20 -19.50
C LYS A 300 -14.85 -13.00 -18.52
N ASP A 301 -15.73 -13.82 -19.07
CA ASP A 301 -16.55 -14.76 -18.30
C ASP A 301 -15.67 -15.61 -17.38
N GLY A 302 -16.00 -15.59 -16.09
CA GLY A 302 -15.28 -16.33 -15.04
C GLY A 302 -14.19 -15.53 -14.32
N ASP A 303 -13.76 -14.38 -14.84
CA ASP A 303 -12.65 -13.62 -14.22
C ASP A 303 -12.99 -13.15 -12.81
N LEU A 304 -14.17 -12.57 -12.62
CA LEU A 304 -14.58 -12.09 -11.30
C LEU A 304 -14.70 -13.22 -10.26
N ALA A 305 -15.09 -14.43 -10.67
CA ALA A 305 -15.10 -15.59 -9.79
C ALA A 305 -13.70 -16.10 -9.43
N ILE A 306 -12.72 -15.90 -10.32
CA ILE A 306 -11.31 -16.17 -10.03
C ILE A 306 -10.76 -15.11 -9.08
N ILE A 307 -11.02 -13.84 -9.36
CA ILE A 307 -10.57 -12.69 -8.56
C ILE A 307 -11.09 -12.81 -7.12
N SER A 308 -12.36 -13.19 -6.93
CA SER A 308 -12.98 -13.35 -5.62
C SER A 308 -12.66 -14.69 -4.94
N SER A 309 -11.50 -15.27 -5.23
CA SER A 309 -11.05 -16.48 -4.54
C SER A 309 -10.75 -16.16 -3.08
N ARG A 310 -11.25 -17.00 -2.16
CA ARG A 310 -11.19 -16.72 -0.72
C ARG A 310 -9.76 -16.48 -0.22
N ILE A 311 -9.57 -15.31 0.40
CA ILE A 311 -8.38 -14.93 1.17
C ILE A 311 -8.63 -15.09 2.67
N ASP A 312 -7.54 -15.15 3.44
CA ASP A 312 -7.59 -15.25 4.92
C ASP A 312 -7.25 -13.92 5.59
N THR A 313 -6.50 -13.06 4.88
CA THR A 313 -6.01 -11.79 5.40
C THR A 313 -6.07 -10.69 4.33
N LEU A 314 -6.52 -9.51 4.74
CA LEU A 314 -6.41 -8.27 3.97
C LEU A 314 -5.40 -7.35 4.65
N GLY A 315 -4.32 -7.03 3.93
CA GLY A 315 -3.37 -6.00 4.32
C GLY A 315 -3.89 -4.62 3.95
N VAL A 316 -3.79 -3.68 4.87
CA VAL A 316 -4.14 -2.27 4.68
C VAL A 316 -2.87 -1.44 4.77
N ASN A 317 -2.59 -0.70 3.71
CA ASN A 317 -1.61 0.37 3.71
C ASN A 317 -2.33 1.70 3.84
N TYR A 318 -1.92 2.51 4.81
CA TYR A 318 -2.52 3.82 5.07
C TYR A 318 -1.44 4.80 5.51
N TYR A 319 -1.46 5.99 4.92
CA TYR A 319 -0.48 7.04 5.19
C TYR A 319 -1.17 8.35 5.57
N HIS A 320 -2.22 8.72 4.83
CA HIS A 320 -3.01 9.91 5.06
C HIS A 320 -4.43 9.71 4.50
N GLY A 321 -5.38 10.54 4.94
CA GLY A 321 -6.66 10.74 4.22
C GLY A 321 -6.66 12.06 3.46
N GLN A 322 -7.77 12.45 2.86
CA GLN A 322 -7.88 13.71 2.13
C GLN A 322 -9.27 14.35 2.23
N ALA A 323 -9.33 15.69 2.30
CA ALA A 323 -10.55 16.44 2.01
C ALA A 323 -10.61 16.74 0.52
N VAL A 324 -11.76 16.55 -0.11
CA VAL A 324 -11.89 16.61 -1.56
C VAL A 324 -13.08 17.45 -1.99
N SER A 325 -12.93 18.15 -3.12
CA SER A 325 -13.97 19.01 -3.68
C SER A 325 -14.06 18.84 -5.19
N SER A 326 -15.22 19.18 -5.73
CA SER A 326 -15.44 19.34 -7.17
C SER A 326 -14.90 20.68 -7.72
N ARG A 327 -14.42 21.56 -6.84
CA ARG A 327 -13.94 22.91 -7.17
C ARG A 327 -12.43 22.99 -7.00
N PRO A 328 -11.70 23.80 -7.79
CA PRO A 328 -10.26 23.92 -7.65
C PRO A 328 -9.84 24.50 -6.29
N ALA A 329 -8.85 23.85 -5.66
CA ALA A 329 -8.26 24.32 -4.42
C ALA A 329 -7.46 25.63 -4.60
N PRO A 330 -7.44 26.54 -3.60
CA PRO A 330 -6.64 27.77 -3.66
C PRO A 330 -5.12 27.51 -3.76
N ALA A 331 -4.69 26.37 -3.22
CA ALA A 331 -3.33 25.85 -3.29
C ALA A 331 -3.39 24.32 -3.41
N PRO A 332 -2.44 23.68 -4.10
CA PRO A 332 -2.34 22.21 -4.14
C PRO A 332 -2.14 21.65 -2.72
N ALA A 333 -2.81 20.54 -2.39
CA ALA A 333 -2.62 19.80 -1.14
C ALA A 333 -1.64 18.64 -1.37
N GLY A 334 -0.53 18.61 -0.63
CA GLY A 334 0.50 17.57 -0.75
C GLY A 334 0.97 17.35 -2.20
N GLY A 335 1.78 16.33 -2.45
CA GLY A 335 2.13 16.03 -3.83
C GLY A 335 2.83 14.70 -4.04
N ASP A 336 2.80 14.27 -5.29
CA ASP A 336 3.74 13.31 -5.84
C ASP A 336 5.16 13.88 -5.82
N ALA A 337 6.16 13.02 -6.08
CA ALA A 337 7.54 13.45 -6.22
C ALA A 337 7.66 14.62 -7.22
N PRO A 338 8.48 15.66 -6.93
CA PRO A 338 8.64 16.83 -7.79
C PRO A 338 9.54 16.52 -9.00
N VAL A 339 9.10 15.55 -9.81
CA VAL A 339 9.83 15.05 -10.97
C VAL A 339 9.69 15.99 -12.16
N ALA A 340 10.74 16.06 -12.99
CA ALA A 340 10.77 16.96 -14.15
C ALA A 340 9.98 16.41 -15.35
N ARG A 341 9.74 15.10 -15.38
CA ARG A 341 8.98 14.44 -16.44
C ARG A 341 7.49 14.77 -16.30
N PRO A 342 6.79 15.13 -17.40
CA PRO A 342 5.34 15.35 -17.36
C PRO A 342 4.60 14.11 -16.87
N THR A 343 3.60 14.32 -16.00
CA THR A 343 2.70 13.29 -15.47
C THR A 343 1.24 13.64 -15.76
N SER A 344 0.34 12.68 -15.55
CA SER A 344 -1.11 12.86 -15.63
C SER A 344 -1.77 12.51 -14.29
N THR A 345 -3.05 12.82 -14.12
CA THR A 345 -3.80 12.33 -12.96
C THR A 345 -3.80 10.79 -12.93
N PRO A 346 -3.63 10.14 -11.75
CA PRO A 346 -3.77 8.70 -11.65
C PRO A 346 -5.22 8.25 -11.75
N LEU A 347 -6.19 9.13 -11.50
CA LEU A 347 -7.61 8.77 -11.45
C LEU A 347 -8.21 8.68 -12.86
N PRO A 348 -8.59 7.49 -13.36
CA PRO A 348 -9.05 7.36 -14.74
C PRO A 348 -10.30 8.18 -15.09
N ALA A 349 -11.18 8.47 -14.13
CA ALA A 349 -12.49 9.08 -14.32
C ALA A 349 -12.86 10.08 -13.20
N ALA A 350 -11.88 10.84 -12.69
CA ALA A 350 -12.09 11.87 -11.66
C ALA A 350 -11.40 13.22 -11.98
N ASP A 351 -11.43 13.68 -13.24
CA ASP A 351 -10.69 14.88 -13.65
C ASP A 351 -11.05 16.17 -12.90
N ASN A 352 -12.27 16.26 -12.38
CA ASN A 352 -12.77 17.44 -11.66
C ASN A 352 -12.79 17.23 -10.15
N THR A 353 -11.86 16.44 -9.61
CA THR A 353 -11.70 16.26 -8.17
C THR A 353 -10.39 16.86 -7.70
N PHE A 354 -10.45 17.65 -6.63
CA PHE A 354 -9.31 18.38 -6.10
C PHE A 354 -9.17 18.11 -4.61
N SER A 355 -7.96 17.78 -4.18
CA SER A 355 -7.62 17.65 -2.76
C SER A 355 -7.45 19.04 -2.14
N TYR A 356 -8.00 19.22 -0.94
CA TYR A 356 -7.96 20.46 -0.18
C TYR A 356 -7.14 20.25 1.10
N PRO A 357 -6.24 21.19 1.44
CA PRO A 357 -5.58 21.16 2.72
C PRO A 357 -6.60 21.45 3.82
N ARG A 358 -6.64 20.60 4.84
CA ARG A 358 -7.41 20.78 6.07
C ARG A 358 -6.67 21.62 7.10
N GLY A 359 -5.39 21.89 6.87
CA GLY A 359 -4.52 22.60 7.80
C GLY A 359 -4.01 21.71 8.93
N LEU A 360 -3.92 20.41 8.67
CA LEU A 360 -3.28 19.44 9.56
C LEU A 360 -1.75 19.53 9.45
N PRO A 361 -0.99 19.03 10.44
CA PRO A 361 0.45 18.82 10.28
C PRO A 361 0.75 17.96 9.06
N VAL A 362 1.89 18.20 8.41
CA VAL A 362 2.28 17.47 7.20
C VAL A 362 3.65 16.81 7.37
N THR A 363 3.86 15.69 6.67
CA THR A 363 5.16 15.04 6.50
C THR A 363 6.06 15.85 5.55
N ALA A 364 7.32 15.44 5.38
CA ALA A 364 8.22 16.03 4.38
C ALA A 364 7.73 15.84 2.92
N MET A 365 6.87 14.85 2.67
CA MET A 365 6.19 14.64 1.39
C MET A 365 4.95 15.53 1.22
N GLY A 366 4.64 16.38 2.21
CA GLY A 366 3.46 17.23 2.21
C GLY A 366 2.15 16.48 2.49
N TRP A 367 2.21 15.24 2.99
CA TRP A 367 1.03 14.45 3.31
C TRP A 367 0.49 14.81 4.68
N GLU A 368 -0.81 15.07 4.78
CA GLU A 368 -1.43 15.45 6.06
C GLU A 368 -1.49 14.26 7.04
N VAL A 369 -1.10 14.52 8.29
CA VAL A 369 -1.10 13.54 9.37
C VAL A 369 -2.51 13.45 9.96
N GLN A 370 -3.24 12.39 9.57
CA GLN A 370 -4.64 12.17 9.95
C GLN A 370 -4.84 10.79 10.61
N PRO A 371 -4.45 10.61 11.88
CA PRO A 371 -4.53 9.32 12.55
C PRO A 371 -5.97 8.81 12.73
N GLU A 372 -6.95 9.68 12.98
CA GLU A 372 -8.35 9.27 13.14
C GLU A 372 -8.96 8.71 11.85
N GLY A 373 -8.39 9.07 10.69
CA GLY A 373 -8.76 8.50 9.41
C GLY A 373 -8.47 7.00 9.35
N LEU A 374 -7.35 6.55 9.93
CA LEU A 374 -7.02 5.12 10.03
C LEU A 374 -8.06 4.34 10.84
N THR A 375 -8.53 4.90 11.96
CA THR A 375 -9.62 4.28 12.75
C THR A 375 -10.88 4.11 11.91
N ARG A 376 -11.32 5.18 11.23
CA ARG A 376 -12.54 5.17 10.40
C ARG A 376 -12.42 4.17 9.27
N LEU A 377 -11.27 4.15 8.60
CA LEU A 377 -11.00 3.25 7.48
C LEU A 377 -11.03 1.78 7.92
N LEU A 378 -10.30 1.42 8.97
CA LEU A 378 -10.25 0.03 9.46
C LEU A 378 -11.63 -0.47 9.91
N VAL A 379 -12.41 0.37 10.60
CA VAL A 379 -13.78 0.03 11.00
C VAL A 379 -14.67 -0.15 9.77
N ARG A 380 -14.64 0.79 8.82
CA ARG A 380 -15.44 0.71 7.59
C ARG A 380 -15.13 -0.57 6.81
N VAL A 381 -13.85 -0.84 6.54
CA VAL A 381 -13.41 -2.02 5.78
C VAL A 381 -13.81 -3.31 6.49
N HIS A 382 -13.74 -3.33 7.83
CA HIS A 382 -14.19 -4.48 8.60
C HIS A 382 -15.70 -4.69 8.51
N GLU A 383 -16.49 -3.65 8.76
CA GLU A 383 -17.95 -3.74 8.76
C GLU A 383 -18.53 -4.06 7.38
N GLU A 384 -17.98 -3.47 6.33
CA GLU A 384 -18.52 -3.58 4.96
C GLU A 384 -17.98 -4.80 4.21
N TYR A 385 -16.76 -5.27 4.52
CA TYR A 385 -16.10 -6.30 3.71
C TYR A 385 -15.53 -7.47 4.52
N THR A 386 -14.57 -7.24 5.42
CA THR A 386 -13.77 -8.36 5.96
C THR A 386 -14.45 -9.12 7.10
N GLY A 387 -15.25 -8.44 7.92
CA GLY A 387 -16.01 -9.02 9.03
C GLY A 387 -17.01 -10.10 8.59
N PRO A 388 -17.88 -9.84 7.60
CA PRO A 388 -18.81 -10.84 7.06
C PRO A 388 -18.16 -12.16 6.62
N ASP A 389 -16.94 -12.08 6.06
CA ASP A 389 -16.21 -13.23 5.51
C ASP A 389 -15.16 -13.84 6.47
N GLY A 390 -15.01 -13.26 7.66
CA GLY A 390 -14.01 -13.67 8.65
C GLY A 390 -12.57 -13.49 8.19
N VAL A 391 -12.32 -12.49 7.35
CA VAL A 391 -10.98 -12.11 6.88
C VAL A 391 -10.33 -11.19 7.92
N ALA A 392 -9.11 -11.51 8.35
CA ALA A 392 -8.40 -10.69 9.33
C ALA A 392 -7.77 -9.45 8.67
N LEU A 393 -7.76 -8.32 9.37
CA LEU A 393 -7.05 -7.11 8.95
C LEU A 393 -5.65 -7.07 9.57
N TYR A 394 -4.69 -6.59 8.78
CA TYR A 394 -3.36 -6.20 9.26
C TYR A 394 -2.99 -4.86 8.65
N VAL A 395 -2.43 -3.94 9.43
CA VAL A 395 -1.82 -2.74 8.89
C VAL A 395 -0.46 -3.16 8.34
N THR A 396 -0.36 -3.37 7.02
CA THR A 396 0.84 -3.92 6.38
C THR A 396 1.87 -2.87 6.01
N GLU A 397 1.46 -1.60 5.95
CA GLU A 397 2.31 -0.42 5.91
C GLU A 397 1.60 0.76 6.57
N ASN A 398 2.32 1.45 7.44
CA ASN A 398 1.99 2.79 7.91
C ASN A 398 3.30 3.43 8.40
N GLY A 399 3.52 4.69 8.06
CA GLY A 399 4.77 5.38 8.34
C GLY A 399 4.77 6.80 7.81
N ALA A 400 5.88 7.52 8.04
CA ALA A 400 6.03 8.89 7.60
C ALA A 400 7.48 9.26 7.30
N ALA A 401 7.66 10.05 6.24
CA ALA A 401 8.93 10.68 5.89
C ALA A 401 9.04 12.06 6.58
N TYR A 402 10.16 12.28 7.26
CA TYR A 402 10.57 13.56 7.84
C TYR A 402 12.06 13.75 7.54
N ASP A 403 12.54 14.99 7.62
CA ASP A 403 13.95 15.29 7.41
C ASP A 403 14.78 14.80 8.60
N ASP A 404 15.62 13.79 8.38
CA ASP A 404 16.47 13.23 9.42
C ASP A 404 17.90 13.79 9.39
N GLY A 405 18.49 13.91 10.57
CA GLY A 405 19.90 14.22 10.74
C GLY A 405 20.47 13.56 11.98
N SER A 406 21.62 12.90 11.85
CA SER A 406 22.30 12.28 12.98
C SER A 406 23.16 13.29 13.75
N ASP A 407 23.19 13.17 15.07
CA ASP A 407 24.17 13.87 15.91
C ASP A 407 25.60 13.32 15.69
N PRO A 408 26.65 13.94 16.26
CA PRO A 408 28.02 13.44 16.12
C PRO A 408 28.27 12.02 16.67
N GLY A 409 27.34 11.49 17.48
CA GLY A 409 27.35 10.12 18.00
C GLY A 409 26.57 9.14 17.13
N GLY A 410 25.94 9.58 16.05
CA GLY A 410 25.14 8.76 15.15
C GLY A 410 23.68 8.58 15.59
N PHE A 411 23.21 9.30 16.61
CA PHE A 411 21.81 9.24 17.04
C PHE A 411 20.94 10.13 16.16
N VAL A 412 19.84 9.58 15.64
CA VAL A 412 18.82 10.33 14.88
C VAL A 412 17.66 10.64 15.84
N ALA A 413 17.38 11.93 16.03
CA ALA A 413 16.29 12.40 16.88
C ALA A 413 15.05 12.70 16.02
N ASP A 414 14.25 11.67 15.75
CA ASP A 414 13.08 11.70 14.84
C ASP A 414 11.75 11.79 15.60
N ASP A 415 11.64 12.80 16.50
CA ASP A 415 10.48 12.99 17.37
C ASP A 415 9.15 13.05 16.58
N GLU A 416 9.13 13.68 15.40
CA GLU A 416 7.94 13.78 14.55
C GLU A 416 7.50 12.42 13.98
N ARG A 417 8.47 11.56 13.60
CA ARG A 417 8.19 10.20 13.15
C ARG A 417 7.69 9.34 14.30
N ARG A 418 8.30 9.44 15.49
CA ARG A 418 7.83 8.76 16.70
C ARG A 418 6.39 9.17 17.03
N ASP A 419 6.08 10.45 17.01
CA ASP A 419 4.75 10.98 17.35
C ASP A 419 3.70 10.57 16.29
N PHE A 420 4.09 10.46 15.02
CA PHE A 420 3.28 9.86 13.97
C PHE A 420 2.93 8.40 14.30
N PHE A 421 3.92 7.57 14.67
CA PHE A 421 3.69 6.18 15.04
C PHE A 421 2.80 6.04 16.28
N ASP A 422 3.06 6.79 17.36
CA ASP A 422 2.24 6.74 18.58
C ASP A 422 0.76 7.08 18.27
N SER A 423 0.52 8.15 17.50
CA SER A 423 -0.84 8.58 17.15
C SER A 423 -1.58 7.56 16.26
N HIS A 424 -0.92 6.95 15.28
CA HIS A 424 -1.54 5.93 14.42
C HIS A 424 -1.74 4.59 15.14
N LEU A 425 -0.83 4.19 16.03
CA LEU A 425 -1.04 2.99 16.86
C LEU A 425 -2.23 3.17 17.80
N ARG A 426 -2.42 4.36 18.37
CA ARG A 426 -3.65 4.68 19.13
C ARG A 426 -4.90 4.56 18.27
N ALA A 427 -4.83 4.99 17.01
CA ALA A 427 -5.94 4.88 16.07
C ALA A 427 -6.28 3.41 15.73
N VAL A 428 -5.27 2.55 15.56
CA VAL A 428 -5.47 1.10 15.38
C VAL A 428 -6.10 0.49 16.63
N HIS A 429 -5.60 0.83 17.81
CA HIS A 429 -6.17 0.34 19.07
C HIS A 429 -7.64 0.76 19.23
N GLU A 430 -7.99 2.00 18.85
CA GLU A 430 -9.39 2.46 18.85
C GLU A 430 -10.24 1.66 17.86
N ALA A 431 -9.74 1.34 16.67
CA ALA A 431 -10.46 0.50 15.70
C ALA A 431 -10.75 -0.90 16.28
N ILE A 432 -9.76 -1.52 16.94
CA ILE A 432 -9.92 -2.80 17.65
C ILE A 432 -10.98 -2.68 18.76
N SER A 433 -10.92 -1.59 19.53
CA SER A 433 -11.88 -1.32 20.62
C SER A 433 -13.32 -1.15 20.10
N ARG A 434 -13.47 -0.73 18.84
CA ARG A 434 -14.75 -0.62 18.12
C ARG A 434 -15.18 -1.90 17.42
N GLY A 435 -14.39 -2.98 17.53
CA GLY A 435 -14.74 -4.31 17.03
C GLY A 435 -14.06 -4.72 15.72
N ALA A 436 -13.19 -3.89 15.14
CA ALA A 436 -12.44 -4.29 13.95
C ALA A 436 -11.42 -5.40 14.28
N ASP A 437 -11.43 -6.50 13.51
CA ASP A 437 -10.48 -7.62 13.68
C ASP A 437 -9.10 -7.29 13.08
N VAL A 438 -8.36 -6.40 13.75
CA VAL A 438 -6.99 -6.02 13.37
C VAL A 438 -5.98 -6.79 14.23
N ARG A 439 -5.10 -7.55 13.58
CA ARG A 439 -4.23 -8.54 14.24
C ARG A 439 -2.74 -8.23 14.20
N GLY A 440 -2.32 -7.19 13.50
CA GLY A 440 -0.93 -6.76 13.51
C GLY A 440 -0.68 -5.44 12.80
N TYR A 441 0.54 -4.95 12.99
CA TYR A 441 1.03 -3.67 12.49
C TYR A 441 2.47 -3.81 11.99
N PHE A 442 2.71 -3.30 10.78
CA PHE A 442 4.01 -3.26 10.13
C PHE A 442 4.40 -1.81 9.86
N ALA A 443 5.45 -1.36 10.54
CA ALA A 443 6.01 -0.04 10.30
C ALA A 443 6.61 0.03 8.89
N TRP A 444 6.21 1.03 8.12
CA TRP A 444 6.89 1.44 6.90
C TRP A 444 7.90 2.54 7.26
N SER A 445 9.20 2.29 7.25
CA SER A 445 9.88 1.06 6.86
C SER A 445 10.96 0.68 7.87
N LEU A 446 11.54 -0.52 7.72
CA LEU A 446 12.66 -0.95 8.56
C LEU A 446 13.93 -0.12 8.31
N LEU A 447 14.15 0.27 7.05
CA LEU A 447 15.36 0.94 6.57
C LEU A 447 14.93 2.13 5.71
N ASP A 448 15.60 3.27 5.86
CA ASP A 448 15.63 4.27 4.80
C ASP A 448 16.01 3.57 3.49
N ASN A 449 15.28 3.88 2.42
CA ASN A 449 15.31 3.10 1.19
C ASN A 449 15.04 3.98 -0.04
N TYR A 450 15.11 3.39 -1.23
CA TYR A 450 14.74 4.07 -2.47
C TYR A 450 13.22 4.30 -2.52
N GLU A 451 12.76 5.52 -2.27
CA GLU A 451 11.35 5.89 -2.18
C GLU A 451 10.79 6.22 -3.58
N TRP A 452 10.90 5.24 -4.48
CA TRP A 452 10.28 5.28 -5.80
C TRP A 452 10.66 6.54 -6.61
N ALA A 453 9.69 7.34 -7.03
CA ALA A 453 9.96 8.57 -7.77
C ALA A 453 10.67 9.66 -6.94
N TRP A 454 10.65 9.56 -5.60
CA TRP A 454 11.41 10.42 -4.69
C TRP A 454 12.89 10.02 -4.58
N GLY A 455 13.21 8.78 -4.96
CA GLY A 455 14.58 8.28 -5.10
C GLY A 455 15.21 7.69 -3.86
#